data_AF-A0A954PZX4-F1
#
_entry.id   AF-A0A954PZX4-F1
#
_cell.length_a   1.000
_cell.length_b   1.000
_cell.length_c   1.000
_cell.angle_alpha   90.00
_cell.angle_beta   90.00
_cell.angle_gamma   90.00
#
_symmetry.space_group_name_H-M   'P 1'
#
loop_
_entity.id
_entity.type
_entity.pdbx_description
1 polymer ?
#
loop_
_entity_poly.entity_id
_entity_poly.type
_entity_poly.pdbx_seq_one_letter_code
_entity_poly.pdbx_strand_id
1 'polypeptide(L)'
;MLRFLTGLLFVSSFVSFGFTACRGEDHLFFHENVLGTSFELHVSSGSRAAAERAESLALAEIDRLAKIYSHYDKSSELSAFIHALPGQEVQLSDELVGTLKLCDQWSKASGGAFNPGVESLSGLWKDAAERSSPPSAEAIADAVAKVGAAHWKMGSDASKVTRVSDASLTLNAIAKGVILDRVAAVVCADQEVRGAIVNIGGDVRVVGEVSAKVMIADPKKDALGVTQASSVLIASGAVATSGDSERHFEIDGKKYSHIIDPRTGQPVSHHASVTVIAGDATTADVLATICTVLTASDALKLVGTLPGVECLLMMDDGKTVTSEDWPAKGGSDSDDGDSDDAVNEAEATGQEMVVEFEIAKPSNDRRFRRPYVAVWIEDKDGFPVKTLSLFLMQNNPGPRWYRDLRRWYRGDQLRRAVEQTNVIETVSKPTRNPGKYKVVWDGRDNDGKPLSEGEYTLLIESAREHGNYRLMKEKFTLGKAFKTEIKPNEEISFASVEYSVKK
;
A
#
# COMPACT_ATOMS: atom_id res chain seq x y z
N MET A 1 -81.25 -31.05 19.12
CA MET A 1 -81.01 -31.53 20.48
C MET A 1 -79.53 -31.29 20.78
N LEU A 2 -79.23 -30.34 21.69
CA LEU A 2 -77.92 -29.98 22.29
C LEU A 2 -76.80 -29.49 21.35
N ARG A 3 -75.90 -28.54 21.68
CA ARG A 3 -75.79 -27.41 22.63
C ARG A 3 -74.39 -26.80 22.38
N PHE A 4 -74.29 -25.46 22.36
CA PHE A 4 -73.10 -24.62 22.69
C PHE A 4 -71.81 -24.76 21.80
N LEU A 5 -70.88 -23.79 21.64
CA LEU A 5 -70.50 -22.55 22.33
C LEU A 5 -69.66 -21.68 21.34
N THR A 6 -69.85 -20.36 21.39
CA THR A 6 -68.91 -19.22 21.15
C THR A 6 -67.57 -19.38 20.41
N GLY A 7 -67.26 -18.40 19.54
CA GLY A 7 -65.88 -18.06 19.17
C GLY A 7 -65.76 -16.97 18.09
N LEU A 8 -65.72 -15.71 18.52
CA LEU A 8 -65.38 -14.54 17.72
C LEU A 8 -63.87 -14.59 17.39
N LEU A 9 -63.46 -14.54 16.11
CA LEU A 9 -62.06 -14.37 15.73
C LEU A 9 -61.94 -13.37 14.57
N PHE A 10 -61.52 -12.17 14.95
CA PHE A 10 -61.06 -11.08 14.09
C PHE A 10 -59.72 -11.50 13.46
N VAL A 11 -59.67 -11.75 12.16
CA VAL A 11 -58.38 -11.91 11.45
C VAL A 11 -58.00 -10.56 10.88
N SER A 12 -57.18 -9.83 11.63
CA SER A 12 -56.44 -8.66 11.15
C SER A 12 -55.40 -9.13 10.13
N SER A 13 -55.54 -8.70 8.89
CA SER A 13 -54.55 -8.93 7.84
C SER A 13 -53.37 -7.98 8.07
N PHE A 14 -52.36 -8.45 8.81
CA PHE A 14 -51.06 -7.76 8.88
C PHE A 14 -50.35 -7.88 7.53
N VAL A 15 -50.26 -6.78 6.79
CA VAL A 15 -49.27 -6.63 5.72
C VAL A 15 -47.92 -6.43 6.41
N SER A 16 -47.17 -7.50 6.59
CA SER A 16 -45.76 -7.40 6.93
C SER A 16 -45.00 -6.88 5.72
N PHE A 17 -44.74 -5.56 5.67
CA PHE A 17 -43.60 -5.03 4.93
C PHE A 17 -42.35 -5.50 5.67
N GLY A 18 -41.83 -6.65 5.27
CA GLY A 18 -40.46 -7.03 5.59
C GLY A 18 -39.54 -6.04 4.88
N PHE A 19 -39.12 -4.98 5.57
CA PHE A 19 -37.86 -4.32 5.24
C PHE A 19 -36.77 -5.32 5.59
N THR A 20 -36.47 -6.21 4.64
CA THR A 20 -35.17 -6.87 4.62
C THR A 20 -34.18 -5.73 4.41
N ALA A 21 -33.54 -5.26 5.48
CA ALA A 21 -32.31 -4.50 5.37
C ALA A 21 -31.32 -5.43 4.66
N CYS A 22 -31.30 -5.36 3.32
CA CYS A 22 -30.40 -6.12 2.49
C CYS A 22 -29.01 -5.64 2.89
N ARG A 23 -28.28 -6.38 3.70
CA ARG A 23 -26.88 -6.09 4.04
C ARG A 23 -26.07 -6.10 2.73
N GLY A 24 -25.09 -5.21 2.57
CA GLY A 24 -24.26 -5.16 1.35
C GLY A 24 -23.56 -6.47 1.13
N GLU A 25 -23.54 -6.94 -0.12
CA GLU A 25 -22.57 -7.95 -0.50
C GLU A 25 -21.24 -7.25 -0.79
N ASP A 26 -20.19 -7.77 -0.17
CA ASP A 26 -18.82 -7.30 -0.37
C ASP A 26 -18.19 -8.01 -1.56
N HIS A 27 -17.59 -7.23 -2.44
CA HIS A 27 -16.94 -7.70 -3.66
C HIS A 27 -15.53 -7.12 -3.74
N LEU A 28 -14.54 -7.99 -3.95
CA LEU A 28 -13.15 -7.62 -4.10
C LEU A 28 -12.70 -7.79 -5.56
N PHE A 29 -12.01 -6.80 -6.09
CA PHE A 29 -11.39 -6.78 -7.41
C PHE A 29 -9.92 -6.38 -7.29
N PHE A 30 -9.10 -6.93 -8.18
CA PHE A 30 -7.66 -6.83 -8.08
C PHE A 30 -7.01 -6.78 -9.48
N HIS A 31 -6.18 -5.77 -9.73
CA HIS A 31 -5.53 -5.53 -11.03
C HIS A 31 -4.05 -5.21 -10.87
N GLU A 32 -3.24 -5.82 -11.75
CA GLU A 32 -1.80 -5.58 -11.82
C GLU A 32 -1.43 -4.55 -12.89
N ASN A 33 -0.28 -3.89 -12.70
CA ASN A 33 0.31 -2.91 -13.61
C ASN A 33 -0.58 -1.70 -13.90
N VAL A 34 -1.44 -1.36 -12.95
CA VAL A 34 -2.25 -0.14 -12.98
C VAL A 34 -1.38 0.99 -12.42
N LEU A 35 -1.12 2.03 -13.24
CA LEU A 35 -0.20 3.13 -12.90
C LEU A 35 1.21 2.66 -12.50
N GLY A 36 1.67 1.54 -13.05
CA GLY A 36 2.97 0.97 -12.70
C GLY A 36 3.01 0.23 -11.36
N THR A 37 1.86 -0.01 -10.73
CA THR A 37 1.71 -0.72 -9.45
C THR A 37 0.46 -1.63 -9.47
N SER A 38 -0.01 -2.07 -8.30
CA SER A 38 -1.25 -2.81 -8.11
C SER A 38 -2.42 -1.88 -7.79
N PHE A 39 -3.62 -2.27 -8.23
CA PHE A 39 -4.88 -1.64 -7.92
C PHE A 39 -5.83 -2.67 -7.28
N GLU A 40 -6.40 -2.34 -6.13
CA GLU A 40 -7.38 -3.16 -5.43
C GLU A 40 -8.64 -2.32 -5.18
N LEU A 41 -9.79 -2.93 -5.39
CA LEU A 41 -11.09 -2.31 -5.18
C LEU A 41 -11.98 -3.26 -4.40
N HIS A 42 -12.35 -2.86 -3.19
CA HIS A 42 -13.44 -3.50 -2.45
C HIS A 42 -14.68 -2.62 -2.60
N VAL A 43 -15.78 -3.20 -3.04
CA VAL A 43 -17.08 -2.55 -3.20
C VAL A 43 -18.11 -3.27 -2.33
N SER A 44 -18.80 -2.54 -1.47
CA SER A 44 -20.02 -3.02 -0.81
C SER A 44 -21.23 -2.54 -1.61
N SER A 45 -22.04 -3.45 -2.13
CA SER A 45 -23.11 -3.11 -3.06
C SER A 45 -24.40 -3.91 -2.85
N GLY A 46 -25.49 -3.47 -3.49
CA GLY A 46 -26.77 -4.18 -3.49
C GLY A 46 -26.82 -5.39 -4.42
N SER A 47 -25.89 -5.51 -5.38
CA SER A 47 -25.85 -6.60 -6.35
C SER A 47 -24.46 -6.79 -6.95
N ARG A 48 -24.10 -8.03 -7.30
CA ARG A 48 -22.86 -8.32 -8.04
C ARG A 48 -22.73 -7.51 -9.34
N ALA A 49 -23.84 -7.28 -10.03
CA ALA A 49 -23.86 -6.48 -11.25
C ALA A 49 -23.47 -5.02 -11.01
N ALA A 50 -23.87 -4.43 -9.87
CA ALA A 50 -23.42 -3.09 -9.47
C ALA A 50 -21.92 -3.06 -9.17
N ALA A 51 -21.40 -4.07 -8.47
CA ALA A 51 -19.97 -4.18 -8.20
C ALA A 51 -19.12 -4.30 -9.48
N GLU A 52 -19.57 -5.06 -10.48
CA GLU A 52 -18.86 -5.19 -11.77
C GLU A 52 -18.92 -3.90 -12.62
N ARG A 53 -20.01 -3.13 -12.51
CA ARG A 53 -20.07 -1.78 -13.08
C ARG A 53 -19.09 -0.84 -12.38
N ALA A 54 -19.01 -0.89 -11.04
CA ALA A 54 -18.07 -0.10 -10.26
C ALA A 54 -16.61 -0.43 -10.63
N GLU A 55 -16.24 -1.71 -10.76
CA GLU A 55 -14.93 -2.14 -11.26
C GLU A 55 -14.64 -1.54 -12.65
N SER A 56 -15.57 -1.69 -13.59
CA SER A 56 -15.42 -1.18 -14.96
C SER A 56 -15.24 0.35 -15.00
N LEU A 57 -16.01 1.08 -14.19
CA LEU A 57 -15.92 2.52 -14.07
C LEU A 57 -14.60 2.96 -13.44
N ALA A 58 -14.13 2.27 -12.40
CA ALA A 58 -12.85 2.55 -11.76
C ALA A 58 -11.69 2.40 -12.75
N LEU A 59 -11.63 1.28 -13.48
CA LEU A 59 -10.59 1.04 -14.49
C LEU A 59 -10.62 2.06 -15.62
N ALA A 60 -11.82 2.38 -16.12
CA ALA A 60 -11.98 3.37 -17.18
C ALA A 60 -11.51 4.77 -16.72
N GLU A 61 -11.79 5.15 -15.47
CA GLU A 61 -11.34 6.41 -14.91
C GLU A 61 -9.82 6.43 -14.71
N ILE A 62 -9.22 5.34 -14.25
CA ILE A 62 -7.75 5.24 -14.14
C ILE A 62 -7.10 5.37 -15.52
N ASP A 63 -7.61 4.67 -16.54
CA ASP A 63 -7.10 4.75 -17.91
C ASP A 63 -7.25 6.15 -18.50
N ARG A 64 -8.34 6.86 -18.18
CA ARG A 64 -8.55 8.25 -18.58
C ARG A 64 -7.53 9.18 -17.91
N LEU A 65 -7.38 9.06 -16.59
CA LEU A 65 -6.46 9.90 -15.81
C LEU A 65 -4.99 9.58 -16.12
N ALA A 66 -4.66 8.35 -16.53
CA ALA A 66 -3.32 8.01 -17.02
C ALA A 66 -2.93 8.82 -18.26
N LYS A 67 -3.89 9.12 -19.15
CA LYS A 67 -3.66 10.02 -20.31
C LYS A 67 -3.46 11.48 -19.90
N ILE A 68 -3.79 11.85 -18.67
CA ILE A 68 -3.54 13.20 -18.14
C ILE A 68 -2.22 13.23 -17.38
N TYR A 69 -2.00 12.32 -16.43
CA TYR A 69 -0.92 12.42 -15.45
C TYR A 69 0.32 11.56 -15.72
N SER A 70 0.31 10.66 -16.70
CA SER A 70 1.46 9.77 -16.93
C SER A 70 2.67 10.54 -17.45
N HIS A 71 3.78 10.58 -16.69
CA HIS A 71 5.03 11.17 -17.19
C HIS A 71 5.78 10.24 -18.18
N TYR A 72 5.40 8.96 -18.25
CA TYR A 72 6.02 7.98 -19.15
C TYR A 72 5.39 7.98 -20.55
N ASP A 73 4.09 8.26 -20.62
CA ASP A 73 3.38 8.36 -21.89
C ASP A 73 3.64 9.73 -22.49
N LYS A 74 4.39 9.77 -23.59
CA LYS A 74 4.72 11.01 -24.32
C LYS A 74 3.49 11.71 -24.90
N SER A 75 2.37 10.99 -25.03
CA SER A 75 1.10 11.54 -25.50
C SER A 75 0.21 12.05 -24.39
N SER A 76 0.61 11.88 -23.12
CA SER A 76 -0.17 12.41 -22.01
C SER A 76 -0.17 13.93 -21.97
N GLU A 77 -1.21 14.48 -21.37
CA GLU A 77 -1.35 15.93 -21.18
C GLU A 77 -0.21 16.53 -20.35
N LEU A 78 0.15 15.88 -19.23
CA LEU A 78 1.28 16.28 -18.40
C LEU A 78 2.58 16.23 -19.20
N SER A 79 2.83 15.15 -19.93
CA SER A 79 4.04 15.04 -20.77
C SER A 79 4.09 16.17 -21.80
N ALA A 80 2.99 16.47 -22.48
CA ALA A 80 2.94 17.58 -23.43
C ALA A 80 3.25 18.92 -22.75
N PHE A 81 2.72 19.16 -21.55
CA PHE A 81 2.96 20.37 -20.78
C PHE A 81 4.43 20.49 -20.30
N ILE A 82 4.99 19.45 -19.68
CA ILE A 82 6.37 19.45 -19.16
C ILE A 82 7.44 19.32 -20.24
N HIS A 83 7.06 19.21 -21.52
CA HIS A 83 7.97 19.32 -22.67
C HIS A 83 7.70 20.56 -23.53
N ALA A 84 6.68 21.36 -23.22
CA ALA A 84 6.43 22.63 -23.88
C ALA A 84 7.59 23.61 -23.61
N LEU A 85 7.86 24.50 -24.57
CA LEU A 85 8.90 25.51 -24.43
C LEU A 85 8.47 26.57 -23.39
N PRO A 86 9.39 27.09 -22.56
CA PRO A 86 9.09 28.24 -21.71
C PRO A 86 8.52 29.41 -22.52
N GLY A 87 7.46 30.04 -22.01
CA GLY A 87 6.70 31.09 -22.67
C GLY A 87 5.55 30.60 -23.56
N GLN A 88 5.45 29.29 -23.82
CA GLN A 88 4.34 28.73 -24.57
C GLN A 88 3.10 28.56 -23.70
N GLU A 89 1.96 29.08 -24.16
CA GLU A 89 0.64 28.84 -23.58
C GLU A 89 0.09 27.50 -24.08
N VAL A 90 -0.36 26.66 -23.14
CA VAL A 90 -0.91 25.34 -23.40
C VAL A 90 -2.33 25.29 -22.83
N GLN A 91 -3.25 24.74 -23.61
CA GLN A 91 -4.60 24.43 -23.17
C GLN A 91 -4.57 23.14 -22.35
N LEU A 92 -4.99 23.21 -21.09
CA LEU A 92 -5.03 22.08 -20.16
C LEU A 92 -6.48 21.77 -19.76
N SER A 93 -6.70 20.54 -19.30
CA SER A 93 -7.91 20.08 -18.65
C SER A 93 -8.07 20.72 -17.27
N ASP A 94 -9.32 20.81 -16.81
CA ASP A 94 -9.62 21.32 -15.48
C ASP A 94 -8.96 20.48 -14.39
N GLU A 95 -8.81 19.17 -14.61
CA GLU A 95 -8.11 18.27 -13.70
C GLU A 95 -6.63 18.62 -13.55
N LEU A 96 -5.90 18.80 -14.66
CA LEU A 96 -4.49 19.14 -14.57
C LEU A 96 -4.28 20.55 -14.01
N VAL A 97 -5.11 21.53 -14.43
CA VAL A 97 -5.10 22.88 -13.85
C VAL A 97 -5.36 22.84 -12.35
N GLY A 98 -6.34 22.06 -11.91
CA GLY A 98 -6.66 21.87 -10.49
C GLY A 98 -5.47 21.32 -9.72
N THR A 99 -4.78 20.32 -10.27
CA THR A 99 -3.60 19.72 -9.66
C THR A 99 -2.41 20.69 -9.59
N LEU A 100 -2.17 21.49 -10.64
CA LEU A 100 -1.13 22.52 -10.61
C LEU A 100 -1.40 23.59 -9.53
N LYS A 101 -2.66 23.99 -9.34
CA LYS A 101 -3.05 24.90 -8.25
C LYS A 101 -2.81 24.26 -6.87
N LEU A 102 -3.10 22.97 -6.71
CA LEU A 102 -2.79 22.25 -5.48
C LEU A 102 -1.28 22.19 -5.24
N CYS A 103 -0.48 22.02 -6.28
CA CYS A 103 0.97 22.07 -6.15
C CYS A 103 1.47 23.43 -5.65
N ASP A 104 0.95 24.54 -6.17
CA ASP A 104 1.28 25.89 -5.68
C ASP A 104 0.89 26.06 -4.21
N GLN A 105 -0.29 25.56 -3.83
CA GLN A 105 -0.78 25.62 -2.44
C GLN A 105 0.10 24.82 -1.48
N TRP A 106 0.41 23.56 -1.80
CA TRP A 106 1.23 22.69 -0.96
C TRP A 106 2.70 23.12 -0.93
N SER A 107 3.24 23.66 -2.03
CA SER A 107 4.58 24.23 -2.02
C SER A 107 4.68 25.41 -1.06
N LYS A 108 3.67 26.29 -1.05
CA LYS A 108 3.59 27.40 -0.10
C LYS A 108 3.37 26.92 1.34
N ALA A 109 2.41 26.02 1.57
CA ALA A 109 2.03 25.53 2.90
C ALA A 109 3.17 24.77 3.60
N SER A 110 3.96 24.03 2.82
CA SER A 110 5.11 23.26 3.33
C SER A 110 6.41 24.08 3.43
N GLY A 111 6.39 25.37 3.08
CA GLY A 111 7.59 26.20 3.03
C GLY A 111 8.63 25.71 2.01
N GLY A 112 8.17 25.11 0.91
CA GLY A 112 9.01 24.58 -0.17
C GLY A 112 9.49 23.14 0.02
N ALA A 113 9.10 22.44 1.09
CA ALA A 113 9.44 21.02 1.26
C ALA A 113 8.74 20.13 0.22
N PHE A 114 7.61 20.56 -0.33
CA PHE A 114 7.04 20.04 -1.57
C PHE A 114 7.32 21.00 -2.73
N ASN A 115 7.87 20.47 -3.82
CA ASN A 115 8.04 21.24 -5.06
C ASN A 115 8.09 20.29 -6.27
N PRO A 116 7.19 20.44 -7.26
CA PRO A 116 7.22 19.63 -8.49
C PRO A 116 8.52 19.72 -9.30
N GLY A 117 9.29 20.80 -9.16
CA GLY A 117 10.60 20.96 -9.79
C GLY A 117 11.69 20.03 -9.26
N VAL A 118 11.45 19.30 -8.16
CA VAL A 118 12.42 18.39 -7.53
C VAL A 118 13.00 17.35 -8.49
N GLU A 119 12.29 17.02 -9.58
CA GLU A 119 12.78 16.14 -10.64
C GLU A 119 14.13 16.61 -11.22
N SER A 120 14.37 17.93 -11.26
CA SER A 120 15.66 18.50 -11.69
C SER A 120 16.80 18.08 -10.76
N LEU A 121 16.54 17.99 -9.46
CA LEU A 121 17.50 17.52 -8.47
C LEU A 121 17.63 15.99 -8.52
N SER A 122 16.54 15.26 -8.71
CA SER A 122 16.58 13.80 -8.89
C SER A 122 17.45 13.40 -10.08
N GLY A 123 17.35 14.12 -11.20
CA GLY A 123 18.24 13.95 -12.35
C GLY A 123 19.71 14.21 -12.00
N LEU A 124 20.01 15.30 -11.29
CA LEU A 124 21.37 15.64 -10.87
C LEU A 124 22.01 14.54 -10.00
N TRP A 125 21.26 13.99 -9.04
CA TRP A 125 21.74 12.92 -8.15
C TRP A 125 21.86 11.58 -8.86
N LYS A 126 20.97 11.30 -9.82
CA LYS A 126 21.08 10.12 -10.69
C LYS A 126 22.36 10.18 -11.53
N ASP A 127 22.65 11.31 -12.17
CA ASP A 127 23.87 11.50 -12.96
C ASP A 127 25.14 11.41 -12.10
N ALA A 128 25.05 11.79 -10.83
CA ALA A 128 26.12 11.63 -9.84
C ALA A 128 26.36 10.15 -9.48
N ALA A 129 25.28 9.37 -9.30
CA ALA A 129 25.35 7.92 -9.07
C ALA A 129 26.00 7.20 -10.25
N GLU A 130 25.59 7.53 -11.48
CA GLU A 130 26.17 6.95 -12.70
C GLU A 130 27.67 7.25 -12.85
N ARG A 131 28.13 8.41 -12.37
CA ARG A 131 29.55 8.80 -12.36
C ARG A 131 30.30 8.39 -11.09
N SER A 132 29.61 7.79 -10.12
CA SER A 132 30.14 7.49 -8.78
C SER A 132 30.84 8.67 -8.13
N SER A 133 30.33 9.89 -8.33
CA SER A 133 30.90 11.12 -7.78
C SER A 133 29.78 12.11 -7.43
N PRO A 134 29.75 12.65 -6.19
CA PRO A 134 28.66 13.52 -5.76
C PRO A 134 28.61 14.84 -6.56
N PRO A 135 27.44 15.48 -6.68
CA PRO A 135 27.33 16.78 -7.33
C PRO A 135 28.18 17.84 -6.60
N SER A 136 28.72 18.82 -7.33
CA SER A 136 29.41 19.96 -6.70
C SER A 136 28.42 20.89 -5.99
N ALA A 137 28.90 21.67 -5.03
CA ALA A 137 28.06 22.64 -4.32
C ALA A 137 27.43 23.66 -5.27
N GLU A 138 28.15 24.09 -6.30
CA GLU A 138 27.67 25.00 -7.34
C GLU A 138 26.55 24.36 -8.16
N ALA A 139 26.73 23.09 -8.58
CA ALA A 139 25.70 22.37 -9.34
C ALA A 139 24.41 22.19 -8.52
N ILE A 140 24.53 21.92 -7.21
CA ILE A 140 23.39 21.83 -6.29
C ILE A 140 22.72 23.19 -6.15
N ALA A 141 23.48 24.26 -5.92
CA ALA A 141 22.94 25.61 -5.77
C ALA A 141 22.19 26.07 -7.03
N ASP A 142 22.75 25.82 -8.22
CA ASP A 142 22.10 26.12 -9.50
C ASP A 142 20.80 25.34 -9.68
N ALA A 143 20.79 24.05 -9.32
CA ALA A 143 19.58 23.23 -9.38
C ALA A 143 18.52 23.70 -8.38
N VAL A 144 18.89 24.01 -7.13
CA VAL A 144 17.97 24.55 -6.11
C VAL A 144 17.36 25.88 -6.58
N ALA A 145 18.16 26.77 -7.17
CA ALA A 145 17.65 28.03 -7.72
C ALA A 145 16.63 27.81 -8.84
N LYS A 146 16.84 26.82 -9.71
CA LYS A 146 15.88 26.42 -10.75
C LYS A 146 14.60 25.85 -10.16
N VAL A 147 14.69 25.01 -9.14
CA VAL A 147 13.54 24.41 -8.46
C VAL A 147 12.73 25.47 -7.69
N GLY A 148 13.38 26.46 -7.08
CA GLY A 148 12.70 27.55 -6.38
C GLY A 148 12.03 28.59 -7.28
N ALA A 149 12.25 28.54 -8.60
CA ALA A 149 11.64 29.46 -9.54
C ALA A 149 10.16 29.10 -9.80
N ALA A 150 9.38 30.08 -10.29
CA ALA A 150 8.03 29.79 -10.78
C ALA A 150 8.11 28.86 -12.00
N HIS A 151 7.29 27.81 -12.01
CA HIS A 151 7.28 26.81 -13.09
C HIS A 151 6.21 27.07 -14.15
N TRP A 152 5.08 27.64 -13.72
CA TRP A 152 3.96 27.96 -14.59
C TRP A 152 3.28 29.26 -14.18
N LYS A 153 2.49 29.81 -15.10
CA LYS A 153 1.62 30.95 -14.89
C LYS A 153 0.23 30.63 -15.41
N MET A 154 -0.76 30.78 -14.53
CA MET A 154 -2.17 30.65 -14.90
C MET A 154 -2.58 31.81 -15.82
N GLY A 155 -3.27 31.50 -16.92
CA GLY A 155 -3.81 32.46 -17.87
C GLY A 155 -5.03 33.20 -17.33
N SER A 156 -5.53 34.15 -18.12
CA SER A 156 -6.80 34.83 -17.83
C SER A 156 -8.00 33.90 -18.06
N ASP A 157 -7.89 33.01 -19.04
CA ASP A 157 -8.68 31.80 -19.16
C ASP A 157 -8.08 30.75 -18.22
N ALA A 158 -8.89 30.25 -17.29
CA ALA A 158 -8.44 29.31 -16.25
C ALA A 158 -7.87 28.01 -16.81
N SER A 159 -8.26 27.65 -18.04
CA SER A 159 -7.85 26.43 -18.73
C SER A 159 -6.55 26.60 -19.53
N LYS A 160 -6.02 27.82 -19.61
CA LYS A 160 -4.78 28.13 -20.32
C LYS A 160 -3.64 28.36 -19.33
N VAL A 161 -2.55 27.61 -19.49
CA VAL A 161 -1.40 27.68 -18.60
C VAL A 161 -0.14 27.89 -19.42
N THR A 162 0.66 28.89 -19.04
CA THR A 162 1.97 29.13 -19.65
C THR A 162 3.04 28.47 -18.80
N ARG A 163 3.86 27.60 -19.39
CA ARG A 163 5.08 27.14 -18.73
C ARG A 163 6.11 28.27 -18.74
N VAL A 164 6.76 28.57 -17.61
CA VAL A 164 7.70 29.70 -17.49
C VAL A 164 9.12 29.29 -17.09
N SER A 165 9.37 28.02 -16.75
CA SER A 165 10.70 27.48 -16.48
C SER A 165 11.03 26.26 -17.36
N ASP A 166 12.32 26.03 -17.60
CA ASP A 166 12.84 24.82 -18.25
C ASP A 166 13.15 23.68 -17.27
N ALA A 167 12.93 23.88 -15.96
CA ALA A 167 13.07 22.84 -14.95
C ALA A 167 12.27 21.57 -15.30
N SER A 168 12.86 20.41 -15.04
CA SER A 168 12.14 19.13 -15.06
C SER A 168 11.08 19.14 -13.95
N LEU A 169 9.86 18.72 -14.28
CA LEU A 169 8.73 18.74 -13.38
C LEU A 169 8.18 17.32 -13.19
N THR A 170 7.69 17.03 -11.99
CA THR A 170 7.03 15.77 -11.65
C THR A 170 5.81 16.01 -10.77
N LEU A 171 4.76 15.21 -10.99
CA LEU A 171 3.56 15.19 -10.15
C LEU A 171 3.43 13.89 -9.33
N ASN A 172 4.50 13.08 -9.28
CA ASN A 172 4.44 11.74 -8.67
C ASN A 172 4.03 11.74 -7.19
N ALA A 173 4.31 12.83 -6.47
CA ALA A 173 4.00 13.00 -5.04
C ALA A 173 2.59 13.57 -4.74
N ILE A 174 1.72 13.67 -5.75
CA ILE A 174 0.33 14.15 -5.57
C ILE A 174 -0.65 13.45 -6.52
N ALA A 175 -0.19 13.04 -7.71
CA ALA A 175 -1.06 12.51 -8.75
C ALA A 175 -1.77 11.22 -8.33
N LYS A 176 -1.13 10.36 -7.52
CA LYS A 176 -1.73 9.10 -7.10
C LYS A 176 -2.92 9.35 -6.17
N GLY A 177 -2.76 10.26 -5.21
CA GLY A 177 -3.85 10.73 -4.36
C GLY A 177 -5.01 11.33 -5.15
N VAL A 178 -4.73 12.19 -6.14
CA VAL A 178 -5.77 12.75 -7.03
C VAL A 178 -6.53 11.66 -7.77
N ILE A 179 -5.82 10.65 -8.30
CA ILE A 179 -6.45 9.53 -9.02
C ILE A 179 -7.33 8.71 -8.08
N LEU A 180 -6.84 8.38 -6.87
CA LEU A 180 -7.61 7.66 -5.86
C LEU A 180 -8.92 8.37 -5.52
N ASP A 181 -8.88 9.68 -5.29
CA ASP A 181 -10.07 10.47 -4.97
C ASP A 181 -11.08 10.48 -6.13
N ARG A 182 -10.61 10.60 -7.37
CA ARG A 182 -11.47 10.59 -8.56
C ARG A 182 -12.11 9.22 -8.80
N VAL A 183 -11.33 8.14 -8.67
CA VAL A 183 -11.83 6.77 -8.80
C VAL A 183 -12.90 6.50 -7.74
N ALA A 184 -12.63 6.85 -6.48
CA ALA A 184 -13.60 6.70 -5.40
C ALA A 184 -14.90 7.48 -5.67
N ALA A 185 -14.79 8.72 -6.16
CA ALA A 185 -15.95 9.54 -6.51
C ALA A 185 -16.80 8.93 -7.65
N VAL A 186 -16.15 8.40 -8.70
CA VAL A 186 -16.85 7.77 -9.83
C VAL A 186 -17.52 6.45 -9.41
N VAL A 187 -16.84 5.63 -8.61
CA VAL A 187 -17.39 4.37 -8.07
C VAL A 187 -18.63 4.62 -7.22
N CYS A 188 -18.58 5.60 -6.33
CA CYS A 188 -19.70 5.94 -5.45
C CYS A 188 -20.83 6.74 -6.11
N ALA A 189 -20.72 7.05 -7.41
CA ALA A 189 -21.82 7.70 -8.14
C ALA A 189 -22.98 6.73 -8.42
N ASP A 190 -22.71 5.42 -8.49
CA ASP A 190 -23.76 4.39 -8.62
C ASP A 190 -24.51 4.24 -7.28
N GLN A 191 -25.82 4.47 -7.28
CA GLN A 191 -26.67 4.41 -6.08
C GLN A 191 -26.80 3.01 -5.47
N GLU A 192 -26.45 1.95 -6.23
CA GLU A 192 -26.37 0.59 -5.70
C GLU A 192 -25.07 0.30 -4.95
N VAL A 193 -24.07 1.20 -5.02
CA VAL A 193 -22.83 1.13 -4.26
C VAL A 193 -23.00 1.86 -2.93
N ARG A 194 -22.83 1.13 -1.82
CA ARG A 194 -22.91 1.68 -0.47
C ARG A 194 -21.60 2.21 0.06
N GLY A 195 -20.49 1.61 -0.39
CA GLY A 195 -19.16 2.06 -0.03
C GLY A 195 -18.10 1.35 -0.84
N ALA A 196 -16.91 1.93 -0.86
CA ALA A 196 -15.76 1.38 -1.54
C ALA A 196 -14.45 1.68 -0.81
N ILE A 197 -13.50 0.74 -0.92
CA ILE A 197 -12.10 0.90 -0.55
C ILE A 197 -11.30 0.80 -1.85
N VAL A 198 -10.58 1.86 -2.19
CA VAL A 198 -9.74 1.95 -3.37
C VAL A 198 -8.28 1.97 -2.90
N ASN A 199 -7.48 0.99 -3.30
CA ASN A 199 -6.07 0.90 -2.95
C ASN A 199 -5.22 0.91 -4.22
N ILE A 200 -4.31 1.87 -4.36
CA ILE A 200 -3.35 1.90 -5.47
C ILE A 200 -1.94 1.93 -4.87
N GLY A 201 -1.23 0.82 -5.02
CA GLY A 201 0.16 0.71 -4.60
C GLY A 201 0.42 0.97 -3.11
N GLY A 202 -0.57 0.69 -2.24
CA GLY A 202 -0.46 0.88 -0.80
C GLY A 202 -1.16 2.14 -0.26
N ASP A 203 -1.54 3.08 -1.12
CA ASP A 203 -2.32 4.25 -0.73
C ASP A 203 -3.81 3.93 -0.84
N VAL A 204 -4.55 4.15 0.24
CA VAL A 204 -5.91 3.66 0.45
C VAL A 204 -6.87 4.83 0.58
N ARG A 205 -8.01 4.77 -0.11
CA ARG A 205 -9.15 5.70 0.01
C ARG A 205 -10.42 4.94 0.39
N VAL A 206 -11.10 5.36 1.44
CA VAL A 206 -12.32 4.74 2.00
C VAL A 206 -13.50 5.68 1.94
N VAL A 207 -14.58 5.26 1.26
CA VAL A 207 -15.79 6.06 1.04
C VAL A 207 -17.05 5.24 1.32
N GLY A 208 -18.07 5.87 1.90
CA GLY A 208 -19.37 5.24 2.17
C GLY A 208 -19.38 4.31 3.39
N GLU A 209 -20.30 3.36 3.42
CA GLU A 209 -20.59 2.48 4.56
C GLU A 209 -19.65 1.27 4.63
N VAL A 210 -18.33 1.50 4.58
CA VAL A 210 -17.29 0.47 4.71
C VAL A 210 -16.17 0.95 5.62
N SER A 211 -15.40 0.02 6.18
CA SER A 211 -14.21 0.34 6.99
C SER A 211 -13.02 -0.50 6.55
N ALA A 212 -11.84 0.11 6.48
CA ALA A 212 -10.59 -0.56 6.14
C ALA A 212 -9.68 -0.63 7.37
N LYS A 213 -9.18 -1.82 7.68
CA LYS A 213 -8.01 -1.97 8.56
C LYS A 213 -6.75 -1.88 7.71
N VAL A 214 -6.08 -0.75 7.72
CA VAL A 214 -4.86 -0.50 6.96
C VAL A 214 -3.65 -0.89 7.80
N MET A 215 -2.85 -1.81 7.27
CA MET A 215 -1.62 -2.29 7.92
C MET A 215 -0.45 -1.38 7.56
N ILE A 216 0.35 -1.00 8.56
CA ILE A 216 1.53 -0.15 8.38
C ILE A 216 2.79 -1.03 8.54
N ALA A 217 3.52 -1.15 7.44
CA ALA A 217 4.74 -1.96 7.33
C ALA A 217 5.94 -1.31 8.04
N ASP A 218 6.85 -2.12 8.59
CA ASP A 218 8.17 -1.68 9.06
C ASP A 218 9.20 -1.80 7.91
N PRO A 219 9.53 -0.73 7.17
CA PRO A 219 10.40 -0.78 5.98
C PRO A 219 11.77 -1.44 6.18
N LYS A 220 12.28 -1.61 7.41
CA LYS A 220 13.60 -2.19 7.70
C LYS A 220 13.57 -3.68 7.99
N LYS A 221 12.48 -4.16 8.58
CA LYS A 221 12.25 -5.59 8.77
C LYS A 221 11.49 -6.19 7.59
N ASP A 222 11.19 -5.36 6.60
CA ASP A 222 10.15 -5.67 5.66
C ASP A 222 10.47 -5.25 4.22
N ALA A 223 10.87 -6.24 3.43
CA ALA A 223 10.72 -6.15 1.98
C ALA A 223 9.31 -6.63 1.53
N LEU A 224 8.44 -7.12 2.43
CA LEU A 224 7.29 -7.96 2.06
C LEU A 224 5.95 -7.85 2.84
N GLY A 225 5.73 -6.93 3.76
CA GLY A 225 4.54 -6.74 4.62
C GLY A 225 4.47 -7.50 5.97
N VAL A 226 5.49 -8.21 6.46
CA VAL A 226 5.25 -9.33 7.41
C VAL A 226 5.45 -8.98 8.89
N THR A 227 6.25 -7.97 9.21
CA THR A 227 6.41 -7.49 10.60
C THR A 227 5.66 -6.18 10.79
N GLN A 228 4.72 -6.20 11.75
CA GLN A 228 3.76 -5.12 11.96
C GLN A 228 4.37 -4.05 12.87
N ALA A 229 4.51 -2.83 12.37
CA ALA A 229 4.74 -1.67 13.23
C ALA A 229 3.43 -1.21 13.88
N SER A 230 2.37 -1.10 13.07
CA SER A 230 1.07 -0.59 13.50
C SER A 230 -0.05 -0.98 12.53
N SER A 231 -1.30 -0.71 12.90
CA SER A 231 -2.46 -0.79 12.01
C SER A 231 -3.46 0.28 12.39
N VAL A 232 -4.16 0.84 11.42
CA VAL A 232 -5.20 1.86 11.63
C VAL A 232 -6.52 1.40 11.03
N LEU A 233 -7.60 1.58 11.77
CA LEU A 233 -8.96 1.34 11.27
C LEU A 233 -9.54 2.68 10.81
N ILE A 234 -9.85 2.80 9.52
CA ILE A 234 -10.47 3.99 8.96
C ILE A 234 -11.83 3.65 8.37
N ALA A 235 -12.86 4.42 8.74
CA ALA A 235 -14.22 4.30 8.20
C ALA A 235 -14.49 5.32 7.08
N SER A 236 -13.64 6.33 6.95
CA SER A 236 -13.69 7.34 5.90
C SER A 236 -12.34 8.01 5.75
N GLY A 237 -12.07 8.60 4.59
CA GLY A 237 -10.84 9.35 4.33
C GLY A 237 -9.81 8.51 3.59
N ALA A 238 -8.54 8.77 3.84
CA ALA A 238 -7.44 8.10 3.16
C ALA A 238 -6.24 7.86 4.06
N VAL A 239 -5.43 6.87 3.70
CA VAL A 239 -4.11 6.60 4.27
C VAL A 239 -3.10 6.52 3.12
N ALA A 240 -1.99 7.24 3.21
CA ALA A 240 -0.89 7.14 2.25
C ALA A 240 0.45 6.99 2.95
N THR A 241 1.39 6.29 2.31
CA THR A 241 2.72 6.02 2.88
C THR A 241 3.83 6.36 1.91
N SER A 242 4.80 7.15 2.38
CA SER A 242 6.05 7.48 1.68
C SER A 242 7.24 6.92 2.46
N GLY A 243 8.30 6.48 1.79
CA GLY A 243 9.48 5.90 2.48
C GLY A 243 10.64 5.59 1.56
N ASP A 244 11.80 5.30 2.17
CA ASP A 244 13.10 5.16 1.48
C ASP A 244 13.48 3.70 1.15
N SER A 245 12.58 2.74 1.39
CA SER A 245 12.98 1.32 1.45
C SER A 245 13.41 0.68 0.12
N GLU A 246 13.01 1.22 -1.04
CA GLU A 246 13.23 0.52 -2.31
C GLU A 246 14.08 1.27 -3.36
N ARG A 247 14.39 2.57 -3.17
CA ARG A 247 15.11 3.37 -4.17
C ARG A 247 16.18 4.22 -3.50
N HIS A 248 17.44 3.92 -3.78
CA HIS A 248 18.58 4.71 -3.31
C HIS A 248 19.57 4.94 -4.45
N PHE A 249 20.27 6.07 -4.40
CA PHE A 249 21.47 6.30 -5.20
C PHE A 249 22.66 5.72 -4.46
N GLU A 250 23.56 5.05 -5.19
CA GLU A 250 24.85 4.61 -4.65
C GLU A 250 25.95 5.46 -5.30
N ILE A 251 26.70 6.20 -4.47
CA ILE A 251 27.81 7.06 -4.90
C ILE A 251 28.99 6.76 -3.98
N ASP A 252 30.08 6.26 -4.56
CA ASP A 252 31.33 5.95 -3.82
C ASP A 252 31.09 5.04 -2.59
N GLY A 253 30.27 4.00 -2.77
CA GLY A 253 29.91 3.04 -1.72
C GLY A 253 28.99 3.58 -0.62
N LYS A 254 28.51 4.81 -0.74
CA LYS A 254 27.53 5.41 0.18
C LYS A 254 26.13 5.41 -0.46
N LYS A 255 25.12 5.07 0.34
CA LYS A 255 23.72 5.12 -0.06
C LYS A 255 23.12 6.49 0.25
N TYR A 256 22.41 7.05 -0.71
CA TYR A 256 21.65 8.28 -0.58
C TYR A 256 20.19 7.99 -0.94
N SER A 257 19.26 8.54 -0.16
CA SER A 257 17.83 8.45 -0.45
C SER A 257 17.50 9.01 -1.83
N HIS A 258 16.47 8.47 -2.46
CA HIS A 258 15.90 9.04 -3.68
C HIS A 258 15.02 10.27 -3.43
N ILE A 259 14.63 10.50 -2.17
CA ILE A 259 13.85 11.65 -1.73
C ILE A 259 14.81 12.79 -1.41
N ILE A 260 14.59 13.95 -2.03
CA ILE A 260 15.48 15.10 -1.97
C ILE A 260 14.71 16.29 -1.39
N ASP A 261 15.30 17.01 -0.45
CA ASP A 261 14.74 18.29 0.02
C ASP A 261 14.92 19.36 -1.07
N PRO A 262 13.83 19.88 -1.67
CA PRO A 262 13.92 20.85 -2.75
C PRO A 262 14.61 22.17 -2.35
N ARG A 263 14.65 22.48 -1.05
CA ARG A 263 15.19 23.73 -0.49
C ARG A 263 16.71 23.69 -0.37
N THR A 264 17.28 22.50 -0.16
CA THR A 264 18.72 22.31 0.05
C THR A 264 19.39 21.56 -1.10
N GLY A 265 18.60 20.83 -1.90
CA GLY A 265 19.07 19.94 -2.94
C GLY A 265 19.73 18.67 -2.43
N GLN A 266 19.63 18.38 -1.12
CA GLN A 266 20.25 17.21 -0.49
C GLN A 266 19.23 16.06 -0.34
N PRO A 267 19.65 14.80 -0.57
CA PRO A 267 18.91 13.62 -0.17
C PRO A 267 18.61 13.63 1.34
N VAL A 268 17.40 13.26 1.73
CA VAL A 268 16.97 13.23 3.13
C VAL A 268 16.92 11.80 3.67
N SER A 269 17.29 11.62 4.93
CA SER A 269 17.23 10.33 5.63
C SER A 269 16.77 10.52 7.09
N HIS A 270 15.73 11.35 7.29
CA HIS A 270 15.18 11.61 8.62
C HIS A 270 14.34 10.45 9.15
N HIS A 271 13.59 9.80 8.25
CA HIS A 271 12.62 8.77 8.56
C HIS A 271 12.78 7.61 7.56
N ALA A 272 12.60 6.38 8.03
CA ALA A 272 12.54 5.21 7.17
C ALA A 272 11.23 5.16 6.35
N SER A 273 10.11 5.56 6.96
CA SER A 273 8.84 5.79 6.28
C SER A 273 7.94 6.75 7.07
N VAL A 274 6.96 7.32 6.38
CA VAL A 274 5.94 8.19 6.93
C VAL A 274 4.59 7.74 6.41
N THR A 275 3.65 7.51 7.32
CA THR A 275 2.24 7.24 7.01
C THR A 275 1.40 8.43 7.43
N VAL A 276 0.47 8.87 6.57
CA VAL A 276 -0.46 9.97 6.85
C VAL A 276 -1.90 9.51 6.67
N ILE A 277 -2.76 9.92 7.60
CA ILE A 277 -4.22 9.82 7.51
C ILE A 277 -4.77 11.21 7.20
N ALA A 278 -5.70 11.32 6.25
CA ALA A 278 -6.39 12.57 5.94
C ALA A 278 -7.82 12.34 5.45
N GLY A 279 -8.59 13.42 5.28
CA GLY A 279 -9.95 13.36 4.74
C GLY A 279 -10.06 12.91 3.28
N ASP A 280 -8.97 13.03 2.52
CA ASP A 280 -8.87 12.64 1.10
C ASP A 280 -7.46 12.14 0.76
N ALA A 281 -7.35 11.37 -0.33
CA ALA A 281 -6.10 10.71 -0.71
C ALA A 281 -5.07 11.70 -1.25
N THR A 282 -5.51 12.78 -1.90
CA THR A 282 -4.64 13.85 -2.39
C THR A 282 -3.84 14.48 -1.26
N THR A 283 -4.51 14.81 -0.16
CA THR A 283 -3.91 15.40 1.04
C THR A 283 -3.00 14.40 1.76
N ALA A 284 -3.42 13.14 1.87
CA ALA A 284 -2.58 12.11 2.50
C ALA A 284 -1.27 11.88 1.72
N ASP A 285 -1.33 11.73 0.38
CA ASP A 285 -0.18 11.45 -0.50
C ASP A 285 0.87 12.57 -0.46
N VAL A 286 0.41 13.81 -0.63
CA VAL A 286 1.31 14.98 -0.63
C VAL A 286 1.95 15.21 0.74
N LEU A 287 1.19 15.04 1.83
CA LEU A 287 1.72 15.20 3.18
C LEU A 287 2.66 14.06 3.56
N ALA A 288 2.42 12.82 3.13
CA ALA A 288 3.36 11.73 3.36
C ALA A 288 4.73 12.07 2.75
N THR A 289 4.75 12.66 1.55
CA THR A 289 5.99 13.14 0.92
C THR A 289 6.60 14.32 1.70
N ILE A 290 5.81 15.35 2.03
CA ILE A 290 6.29 16.54 2.78
C ILE A 290 6.91 16.13 4.11
N CYS A 291 6.21 15.31 4.89
CA CYS A 291 6.68 14.85 6.19
C CYS A 291 7.90 13.94 6.10
N THR A 292 8.12 13.26 4.96
CA THR A 292 9.38 12.55 4.70
C THR A 292 10.56 13.50 4.54
N VAL A 293 10.33 14.67 3.92
CA VAL A 293 11.35 15.73 3.73
C VAL A 293 11.62 16.52 5.02
N LEU A 294 10.59 16.76 5.83
CA LEU A 294 10.72 17.53 7.06
C LEU A 294 11.37 16.73 8.19
N THR A 295 11.98 17.45 9.14
CA THR A 295 12.39 16.84 10.42
C THR A 295 11.15 16.37 11.18
N ALA A 296 11.31 15.46 12.15
CA ALA A 296 10.18 14.97 12.94
C ALA A 296 9.40 16.11 13.61
N SER A 297 10.11 17.07 14.20
CA SER A 297 9.49 18.22 14.87
C SER A 297 8.74 19.12 13.89
N ASP A 298 9.29 19.38 12.70
CA ASP A 298 8.64 20.22 11.70
C ASP A 298 7.44 19.53 11.06
N ALA A 299 7.53 18.22 10.83
CA ALA A 299 6.44 17.39 10.31
C ALA A 299 5.25 17.39 11.28
N LEU A 300 5.47 17.13 12.57
CA LEU A 300 4.42 17.16 13.60
C LEU A 300 3.80 18.54 13.73
N LYS A 301 4.62 19.60 13.67
CA LYS A 301 4.13 20.98 13.73
C LYS A 301 3.24 21.32 12.54
N LEU A 302 3.61 20.91 11.33
CA LEU A 302 2.79 21.12 10.14
C LEU A 302 1.47 20.35 10.25
N VAL A 303 1.52 19.06 10.59
CA VAL A 303 0.34 18.20 10.74
C VAL A 303 -0.62 18.76 11.78
N GLY A 304 -0.14 19.21 12.94
CA GLY A 304 -0.97 19.83 13.97
C GLY A 304 -1.65 21.14 13.57
N THR A 305 -1.33 21.74 12.43
CA THR A 305 -2.08 22.90 11.88
C THR A 305 -3.24 22.52 10.98
N LEU A 306 -3.37 21.24 10.64
CA LEU A 306 -4.32 20.72 9.65
C LEU A 306 -5.37 19.85 10.36
N PRO A 307 -6.62 20.31 10.50
CA PRO A 307 -7.67 19.54 11.15
C PRO A 307 -7.94 18.22 10.42
N GLY A 308 -8.05 17.13 11.17
CA GLY A 308 -8.38 15.80 10.63
C GLY A 308 -7.23 15.15 9.84
N VAL A 309 -5.99 15.54 10.13
CA VAL A 309 -4.78 14.96 9.55
C VAL A 309 -3.92 14.41 10.67
N GLU A 310 -3.54 13.13 10.56
CA GLU A 310 -2.65 12.46 11.49
C GLU A 310 -1.44 11.86 10.77
N CYS A 311 -0.30 11.75 11.45
CA CYS A 311 0.88 11.10 10.89
C CYS A 311 1.59 10.15 11.86
N LEU A 312 2.23 9.14 11.28
CA LEU A 312 3.16 8.23 11.94
C LEU A 312 4.49 8.28 11.19
N LEU A 313 5.53 8.71 11.89
CA LEU A 313 6.91 8.76 11.42
C LEU A 313 7.64 7.54 11.96
N MET A 314 8.11 6.68 11.06
CA MET A 314 8.96 5.55 11.40
C MET A 314 10.42 5.97 11.27
N MET A 315 11.15 5.95 12.37
CA MET A 315 12.56 6.31 12.42
C MET A 315 13.45 5.16 11.95
N ASP A 316 14.70 5.49 11.64
CA ASP A 316 15.70 4.53 11.19
C ASP A 316 16.06 3.45 12.22
N ASP A 317 15.87 3.72 13.51
CA ASP A 317 16.09 2.74 14.57
C ASP A 317 14.84 1.89 14.88
N GLY A 318 13.78 2.03 14.08
CA GLY A 318 12.50 1.33 14.25
C GLY A 318 11.59 1.97 15.31
N LYS A 319 11.98 3.09 15.93
CA LYS A 319 11.08 3.85 16.79
C LYS A 319 10.02 4.55 15.96
N THR A 320 8.83 4.70 16.54
CA THR A 320 7.74 5.46 15.94
C THR A 320 7.53 6.77 16.70
N VAL A 321 7.22 7.82 15.95
CA VAL A 321 6.77 9.11 16.46
C VAL A 321 5.46 9.43 15.78
N THR A 322 4.45 9.85 16.52
CA THR A 322 3.09 10.07 16.00
C THR A 322 2.60 11.49 16.31
N SER A 323 1.63 11.97 15.52
CA SER A 323 0.83 13.14 15.88
C SER A 323 -0.06 12.85 17.09
N GLU A 324 -0.54 13.92 17.73
CA GLU A 324 -1.26 13.85 19.01
C GLU A 324 -2.51 12.97 18.96
N ASP A 325 -3.29 13.07 17.89
CA ASP A 325 -4.56 12.36 17.71
C ASP A 325 -4.42 11.11 16.83
N TRP A 326 -3.18 10.62 16.62
CA TRP A 326 -2.95 9.39 15.86
C TRP A 326 -3.74 8.24 16.50
N PRO A 327 -4.57 7.49 15.74
CA PRO A 327 -5.39 6.43 16.29
C PRO A 327 -4.51 5.40 17.01
N ALA A 328 -4.64 5.33 18.34
CA ALA A 328 -4.02 4.28 19.12
C ALA A 328 -4.45 2.92 18.56
N LYS A 329 -3.58 1.89 18.66
CA LYS A 329 -3.91 0.51 18.28
C LYS A 329 -5.32 0.20 18.79
N GLY A 330 -6.29 0.04 17.88
CA GLY A 330 -7.71 0.11 18.21
C GLY A 330 -8.08 -0.68 19.47
N GLY A 331 -8.78 -0.02 20.42
CA GLY A 331 -9.37 -0.65 21.61
C GLY A 331 -10.43 -1.71 21.24
N SER A 332 -10.86 -2.61 22.13
CA SER A 332 -10.91 -2.59 23.60
C SER A 332 -10.91 -4.02 24.17
N ASP A 333 -10.32 -4.23 25.34
CA ASP A 333 -10.95 -5.00 26.42
C ASP A 333 -10.47 -4.46 27.79
N SER A 334 -11.45 -3.99 28.57
CA SER A 334 -11.48 -3.61 29.99
C SER A 334 -10.48 -2.60 30.58
N ASP A 335 -11.02 -1.41 30.86
CA ASP A 335 -11.00 -0.67 32.14
C ASP A 335 -10.21 -1.32 33.31
N ASP A 336 -9.11 -0.68 33.72
CA ASP A 336 -8.69 -0.53 35.12
C ASP A 336 -7.65 0.61 35.22
N GLY A 337 -7.76 1.36 36.32
CA GLY A 337 -7.26 2.73 36.47
C GLY A 337 -5.76 2.94 36.70
N ASP A 338 -5.38 4.20 36.45
CA ASP A 338 -4.37 5.01 37.14
C ASP A 338 -3.04 4.33 37.55
N SER A 339 -2.01 4.50 36.72
CA SER A 339 -0.71 5.01 37.17
C SER A 339 0.24 5.22 35.99
N ASP A 340 0.90 6.38 35.98
CA ASP A 340 2.20 6.60 35.34
C ASP A 340 3.12 5.37 35.51
N ASP A 341 3.93 5.08 34.48
CA ASP A 341 4.81 3.91 34.30
C ASP A 341 4.23 2.76 33.45
N ALA A 342 4.09 3.00 32.14
CA ALA A 342 3.99 1.92 31.15
C ALA A 342 4.80 2.23 29.88
N VAL A 343 6.08 2.56 30.07
CA VAL A 343 7.10 2.15 29.10
C VAL A 343 7.36 0.66 29.37
N ASN A 344 6.67 -0.23 28.67
CA ASN A 344 7.09 -1.63 28.61
C ASN A 344 6.76 -2.22 27.24
N GLU A 345 7.81 -2.24 26.41
CA GLU A 345 8.27 -3.42 25.68
C GLU A 345 7.17 -4.40 25.22
N ALA A 346 6.77 -4.28 23.95
CA ALA A 346 6.42 -5.47 23.20
C ALA A 346 7.70 -6.32 23.15
N GLU A 347 7.85 -7.26 24.09
CA GLU A 347 8.96 -8.21 24.10
C GLU A 347 9.07 -8.84 22.71
N ALA A 348 10.13 -8.45 21.99
CA ALA A 348 10.62 -9.26 20.89
C ALA A 348 10.84 -10.64 21.50
N THR A 349 10.28 -11.69 20.89
CA THR A 349 10.33 -13.09 21.36
C THR A 349 11.76 -13.64 21.52
N GLY A 350 12.78 -12.81 21.32
CA GLY A 350 14.18 -13.20 21.17
C GLY A 350 14.41 -14.02 19.91
N GLN A 351 13.41 -14.24 19.07
CA GLN A 351 13.43 -15.24 18.01
C GLN A 351 13.09 -14.57 16.67
N GLU A 352 13.89 -14.87 15.64
CA GLU A 352 13.70 -14.31 14.30
C GLU A 352 14.00 -15.39 13.26
N MET A 353 13.06 -15.65 12.36
CA MET A 353 13.29 -16.46 11.17
C MET A 353 13.27 -15.59 9.93
N VAL A 354 14.34 -15.66 9.15
CA VAL A 354 14.47 -15.03 7.84
C VAL A 354 14.37 -16.12 6.78
N VAL A 355 13.44 -15.98 5.84
CA VAL A 355 13.27 -16.84 4.67
C VAL A 355 13.55 -16.02 3.42
N GLU A 356 14.59 -16.38 2.68
CA GLU A 356 14.94 -15.76 1.41
C GLU A 356 14.60 -16.72 0.28
N PHE A 357 14.03 -16.23 -0.82
CA PHE A 357 13.79 -17.04 -2.01
C PHE A 357 13.83 -16.21 -3.28
N GLU A 358 14.20 -16.82 -4.40
CA GLU A 358 14.25 -16.17 -5.71
C GLU A 358 13.27 -16.84 -6.67
N ILE A 359 12.33 -16.07 -7.20
CA ILE A 359 11.43 -16.55 -8.26
C ILE A 359 12.20 -16.53 -9.57
N ALA A 360 12.31 -17.68 -10.21
CA ALA A 360 13.08 -17.85 -11.43
C ALA A 360 12.50 -17.06 -12.60
N LYS A 361 13.40 -16.47 -13.41
CA LYS A 361 13.06 -15.81 -14.68
C LYS A 361 13.13 -16.84 -15.82
N PRO A 362 12.05 -17.13 -16.54
CA PRO A 362 12.11 -18.06 -17.67
C PRO A 362 12.91 -17.48 -18.84
N SER A 363 13.59 -18.36 -19.58
CA SER A 363 14.61 -18.03 -20.59
C SER A 363 14.09 -17.62 -21.98
N ASN A 364 12.77 -17.58 -22.23
CA ASN A 364 12.18 -17.22 -23.53
C ASN A 364 11.09 -16.14 -23.46
N ASP A 365 10.92 -15.47 -24.59
CA ASP A 365 10.38 -14.13 -24.89
C ASP A 365 9.00 -13.69 -24.31
N ARG A 366 8.94 -12.39 -24.00
CA ARG A 366 7.84 -11.41 -23.89
C ARG A 366 6.45 -11.68 -23.28
N ARG A 367 6.01 -12.90 -22.93
CA ARG A 367 4.75 -13.11 -22.17
C ARG A 367 4.78 -14.38 -21.30
N PHE A 368 5.43 -14.32 -20.14
CA PHE A 368 5.26 -15.36 -19.11
C PHE A 368 4.21 -14.92 -18.08
N ARG A 369 3.34 -15.84 -17.64
CA ARG A 369 2.42 -15.57 -16.51
C ARG A 369 3.15 -15.81 -15.20
N ARG A 370 2.94 -14.93 -14.21
CA ARG A 370 3.65 -14.94 -12.93
C ARG A 370 3.23 -16.16 -12.08
N PRO A 371 4.14 -16.78 -11.30
CA PRO A 371 3.77 -17.89 -10.45
C PRO A 371 3.01 -17.41 -9.22
N TYR A 372 2.01 -18.18 -8.82
CA TYR A 372 1.43 -18.17 -7.48
C TYR A 372 2.47 -18.67 -6.50
N VAL A 373 2.59 -18.03 -5.33
CA VAL A 373 3.51 -18.47 -4.27
C VAL A 373 2.83 -18.34 -2.91
N ALA A 374 2.96 -19.33 -2.03
CA ALA A 374 2.62 -19.22 -0.62
C ALA A 374 3.83 -19.60 0.24
N VAL A 375 4.06 -18.84 1.31
CA VAL A 375 5.03 -19.12 2.35
C VAL A 375 4.30 -19.16 3.68
N TRP A 376 4.36 -20.27 4.40
CA TRP A 376 3.64 -20.44 5.68
C TRP A 376 4.31 -21.45 6.61
N ILE A 377 3.89 -21.44 7.87
CA ILE A 377 4.31 -22.37 8.91
C ILE A 377 3.17 -23.31 9.25
N GLU A 378 3.47 -24.61 9.33
CA GLU A 378 2.61 -25.65 9.90
C GLU A 378 3.19 -26.15 11.23
N ASP A 379 2.32 -26.51 12.16
CA ASP A 379 2.71 -27.26 13.36
C ASP A 379 3.06 -28.74 13.04
N LYS A 380 3.43 -29.49 14.08
CA LYS A 380 3.75 -30.93 13.97
C LYS A 380 2.62 -31.80 13.38
N ASP A 381 1.37 -31.35 13.51
CA ASP A 381 0.17 -32.08 13.07
C ASP A 381 -0.26 -31.63 11.65
N GLY A 382 0.44 -30.64 11.08
CA GLY A 382 0.19 -30.11 9.74
C GLY A 382 -0.87 -29.01 9.71
N PHE A 383 -1.22 -28.42 10.86
CA PHE A 383 -2.14 -27.29 10.93
C PHE A 383 -1.41 -25.98 10.62
N PRO A 384 -1.92 -25.13 9.71
CA PRO A 384 -1.26 -23.88 9.33
C PRO A 384 -1.42 -22.81 10.42
N VAL A 385 -0.34 -22.53 11.14
CA VAL A 385 -0.32 -21.59 12.29
C VAL A 385 0.01 -20.15 11.90
N LYS A 386 0.71 -19.95 10.77
CA LYS A 386 1.08 -18.60 10.29
C LYS A 386 1.21 -18.57 8.77
N THR A 387 0.47 -17.70 8.08
CA THR A 387 0.78 -17.37 6.68
C THR A 387 1.75 -16.19 6.66
N LEU A 388 2.94 -16.43 6.10
CA LEU A 388 4.01 -15.44 6.04
C LEU A 388 3.95 -14.60 4.76
N SER A 389 3.60 -15.21 3.64
CA SER A 389 3.45 -14.52 2.36
C SER A 389 2.51 -15.27 1.43
N LEU A 390 1.72 -14.57 0.64
CA LEU A 390 0.78 -15.14 -0.31
C LEU A 390 0.70 -14.28 -1.57
N PHE A 391 1.08 -14.85 -2.72
CA PHE A 391 1.13 -14.22 -4.04
C PHE A 391 0.06 -14.85 -4.95
N LEU A 392 -1.01 -14.12 -5.29
CA LEU A 392 -2.14 -14.62 -6.08
C LEU A 392 -2.50 -13.72 -7.29
N MET A 393 -2.82 -14.31 -8.46
CA MET A 393 -3.59 -13.65 -9.53
C MET A 393 -5.07 -14.06 -9.41
N GLN A 394 -5.97 -13.09 -9.28
CA GLN A 394 -7.39 -13.35 -9.03
C GLN A 394 -8.28 -13.24 -10.29
N ASN A 395 -7.80 -12.65 -11.40
CA ASN A 395 -8.70 -12.05 -12.40
C ASN A 395 -8.56 -12.51 -13.88
N ASN A 396 -8.45 -13.81 -14.20
CA ASN A 396 -8.80 -14.30 -15.56
C ASN A 396 -9.19 -15.80 -15.60
N PRO A 397 -10.06 -16.22 -16.54
CA PRO A 397 -11.42 -16.67 -16.23
C PRO A 397 -11.49 -17.73 -15.11
N GLY A 398 -11.82 -17.25 -13.91
CA GLY A 398 -12.39 -18.02 -12.80
C GLY A 398 -11.61 -17.92 -11.48
N PRO A 399 -12.29 -18.06 -10.31
CA PRO A 399 -11.68 -18.15 -8.98
C PRO A 399 -10.95 -19.50 -8.76
N ARG A 400 -10.21 -19.98 -9.76
CA ARG A 400 -9.80 -21.39 -9.86
C ARG A 400 -8.38 -21.66 -9.39
N TRP A 401 -7.52 -20.65 -9.27
CA TRP A 401 -6.07 -20.89 -9.29
C TRP A 401 -5.32 -20.71 -7.96
N TYR A 402 -5.89 -20.06 -6.93
CA TYR A 402 -5.36 -20.25 -5.57
C TYR A 402 -5.50 -21.72 -5.12
N ARG A 403 -6.44 -22.48 -5.71
CA ARG A 403 -6.58 -23.93 -5.49
C ARG A 403 -5.40 -24.74 -6.02
N ASP A 404 -4.59 -24.13 -6.90
CA ASP A 404 -3.36 -24.75 -7.41
C ASP A 404 -2.21 -24.65 -6.41
N LEU A 405 -2.28 -23.73 -5.45
CA LEU A 405 -1.57 -23.86 -4.16
C LEU A 405 -2.31 -24.90 -3.31
N ARG A 406 -2.31 -26.14 -3.80
CA ARG A 406 -3.17 -27.25 -3.35
C ARG A 406 -3.04 -27.57 -1.88
N ARG A 407 -1.85 -27.38 -1.29
CA ARG A 407 -1.61 -27.65 0.14
C ARG A 407 -2.05 -26.45 0.96
N TRP A 408 -1.57 -25.26 0.63
CA TRP A 408 -1.93 -24.04 1.34
C TRP A 408 -3.45 -23.82 1.33
N TYR A 409 -4.12 -23.99 0.18
CA TYR A 409 -5.56 -23.82 0.06
C TYR A 409 -6.37 -24.79 0.94
N ARG A 410 -5.94 -26.05 1.03
CA ARG A 410 -6.60 -27.02 1.93
C ARG A 410 -6.43 -26.64 3.41
N GLY A 411 -5.24 -26.18 3.78
CA GLY A 411 -4.98 -25.66 5.12
C GLY A 411 -5.81 -24.41 5.43
N ASP A 412 -5.92 -23.48 4.49
CA ASP A 412 -6.69 -22.24 4.62
C ASP A 412 -8.19 -22.50 4.86
N GLN A 413 -8.78 -23.48 4.17
CA GLN A 413 -10.17 -23.88 4.39
C GLN A 413 -10.41 -24.44 5.80
N LEU A 414 -9.49 -25.27 6.29
CA LEU A 414 -9.55 -25.81 7.65
C LEU A 414 -9.41 -24.70 8.69
N ARG A 415 -8.46 -23.78 8.46
CA ARG A 415 -8.21 -22.64 9.35
C ARG A 415 -9.40 -21.69 9.42
N ARG A 416 -10.00 -21.31 8.29
CA ARG A 416 -11.21 -20.44 8.25
C ARG A 416 -12.36 -21.02 9.07
N ALA A 417 -12.52 -22.34 9.06
CA ALA A 417 -13.56 -23.01 9.85
C ALA A 417 -13.31 -22.93 11.37
N VAL A 418 -12.05 -22.73 11.79
CA VAL A 418 -11.63 -22.68 13.19
C VAL A 418 -11.47 -21.25 13.70
N GLU A 419 -10.81 -20.37 12.93
CA GLU A 419 -10.39 -19.03 13.35
C GLU A 419 -11.36 -17.92 12.89
N GLN A 420 -12.31 -18.21 11.98
CA GLN A 420 -13.23 -17.21 11.39
C GLN A 420 -12.56 -15.97 10.76
N THR A 421 -11.27 -16.05 10.44
CA THR A 421 -10.47 -14.95 9.85
C THR A 421 -10.19 -15.17 8.35
N ASN A 422 -10.27 -14.09 7.56
CA ASN A 422 -9.96 -14.10 6.14
C ASN A 422 -8.53 -13.59 5.85
N VAL A 423 -7.56 -14.50 5.89
CA VAL A 423 -6.13 -14.19 5.64
C VAL A 423 -5.86 -13.80 4.18
N ILE A 424 -6.76 -14.17 3.24
CA ILE A 424 -6.66 -13.73 1.85
C ILE A 424 -6.90 -12.23 1.74
N GLU A 425 -7.67 -11.61 2.61
CA GLU A 425 -7.90 -10.15 2.55
C GLU A 425 -6.80 -9.34 3.27
N THR A 426 -6.02 -9.98 4.15
CA THR A 426 -5.04 -9.30 5.01
C THR A 426 -3.58 -9.55 4.64
N VAL A 427 -3.27 -10.66 3.94
CA VAL A 427 -1.88 -11.07 3.61
C VAL A 427 -1.70 -11.40 2.13
N SER A 428 -2.80 -11.52 1.35
CA SER A 428 -2.69 -11.75 -0.09
C SER A 428 -2.16 -10.50 -0.78
N LYS A 429 -1.10 -10.68 -1.56
CA LYS A 429 -0.63 -9.71 -2.53
C LYS A 429 -0.74 -10.32 -3.94
N PRO A 430 -0.84 -9.50 -4.98
CA PRO A 430 -0.67 -9.95 -6.36
C PRO A 430 0.59 -10.79 -6.58
N THR A 431 0.57 -11.65 -7.62
CA THR A 431 1.78 -12.31 -8.10
C THR A 431 2.88 -11.30 -8.45
N ARG A 432 4.09 -11.54 -7.96
CA ARG A 432 5.26 -10.66 -8.12
C ARG A 432 6.12 -11.06 -9.33
N ASN A 433 7.00 -10.16 -9.77
CA ASN A 433 7.92 -10.43 -10.89
C ASN A 433 8.97 -11.50 -10.51
N PRO A 434 9.71 -12.10 -11.45
CA PRO A 434 10.93 -12.82 -11.10
C PRO A 434 11.90 -11.91 -10.34
N GLY A 435 12.58 -12.44 -9.32
CA GLY A 435 13.41 -11.63 -8.44
C GLY A 435 13.59 -12.25 -7.06
N LYS A 436 14.39 -11.57 -6.23
CA LYS A 436 14.73 -12.00 -4.87
C LYS A 436 13.73 -11.45 -3.86
N TYR A 437 13.34 -12.29 -2.91
CA TYR A 437 12.32 -12.04 -1.90
C TYR A 437 12.84 -12.43 -0.53
N LYS A 438 12.48 -11.66 0.49
CA LYS A 438 12.84 -11.90 1.89
C LYS A 438 11.62 -11.73 2.79
N VAL A 439 11.26 -12.80 3.50
CA VAL A 439 10.18 -12.88 4.47
C VAL A 439 10.79 -13.01 5.86
N VAL A 440 10.26 -12.28 6.84
CA VAL A 440 10.70 -12.36 8.24
C VAL A 440 9.54 -12.81 9.11
N TRP A 441 9.82 -13.70 10.06
CA TRP A 441 8.86 -14.21 11.03
C TRP A 441 9.42 -14.09 12.45
N ASP A 442 8.58 -13.72 13.39
CA ASP A 442 8.90 -13.38 14.78
C ASP A 442 8.47 -14.46 15.79
N GLY A 443 8.07 -15.63 15.32
CA GLY A 443 7.61 -16.73 16.18
C GLY A 443 6.13 -16.66 16.57
N ARG A 444 5.34 -15.73 16.03
CA ARG A 444 3.92 -15.55 16.37
C ARG A 444 2.96 -16.14 15.32
N ASP A 445 1.77 -16.51 15.74
CA ASP A 445 0.67 -16.99 14.89
C ASP A 445 -0.03 -15.84 14.11
N ASN A 446 -1.10 -16.15 13.39
CA ASN A 446 -1.87 -15.15 12.63
C ASN A 446 -2.57 -14.11 13.52
N ASP A 447 -2.88 -14.45 14.76
CA ASP A 447 -3.52 -13.58 15.75
C ASP A 447 -2.50 -12.76 16.55
N GLY A 448 -1.20 -12.95 16.30
CA GLY A 448 -0.11 -12.26 16.99
C GLY A 448 0.28 -12.89 18.33
N LYS A 449 -0.19 -14.09 18.65
CA LYS A 449 0.19 -14.82 19.87
C LYS A 449 1.50 -15.60 19.65
N PRO A 450 2.41 -15.65 20.64
CA PRO A 450 3.63 -16.46 20.53
C PRO A 450 3.31 -17.95 20.38
N LEU A 451 4.00 -18.63 19.46
CA LEU A 451 3.93 -20.08 19.34
C LEU A 451 4.77 -20.77 20.43
N SER A 452 4.30 -21.94 20.85
CA SER A 452 5.02 -22.76 21.85
C SER A 452 6.24 -23.43 21.22
N GLU A 453 7.31 -23.66 22.01
CA GLU A 453 8.44 -24.47 21.56
C GLU A 453 7.99 -25.85 21.07
N GLY A 454 8.59 -26.33 19.98
CA GLY A 454 8.17 -27.58 19.37
C GLY A 454 8.64 -27.73 17.93
N GLU A 455 8.16 -28.79 17.29
CA GLU A 455 8.46 -29.10 15.90
C GLU A 455 7.48 -28.40 14.96
N TYR A 456 8.02 -27.72 13.97
CA TYR A 456 7.29 -26.99 12.95
C TYR A 456 7.86 -27.28 11.56
N THR A 457 7.09 -26.93 10.54
CA THR A 457 7.53 -27.02 9.16
C THR A 457 7.31 -25.68 8.47
N LEU A 458 8.36 -25.14 7.85
CA LEU A 458 8.27 -24.05 6.88
C LEU A 458 7.93 -24.64 5.51
N LEU A 459 6.95 -24.04 4.83
CA LEU A 459 6.53 -24.44 3.50
C LEU A 459 6.63 -23.26 2.54
N ILE A 460 7.20 -23.52 1.35
CA ILE A 460 7.18 -22.62 0.19
C ILE A 460 6.52 -23.38 -0.95
N GLU A 461 5.30 -22.99 -1.31
CA GLU A 461 4.54 -23.57 -2.42
C GLU A 461 4.53 -22.60 -3.57
N SER A 462 4.76 -23.09 -4.79
CA SER A 462 4.64 -22.30 -6.00
C SER A 462 3.89 -23.08 -7.07
N ALA A 463 3.07 -22.38 -7.84
CA ALA A 463 2.30 -22.92 -8.95
C ALA A 463 2.22 -21.90 -10.08
N ARG A 464 2.31 -22.34 -11.33
CA ARG A 464 2.21 -21.46 -12.51
C ARG A 464 1.20 -22.02 -13.49
N GLU A 465 0.44 -21.12 -14.12
CA GLU A 465 -0.47 -21.48 -15.21
C GLU A 465 0.31 -22.06 -16.39
N HIS A 466 0.04 -23.33 -16.73
CA HIS A 466 0.80 -24.15 -17.68
C HIS A 466 2.29 -24.38 -17.32
N GLY A 467 2.69 -24.10 -16.07
CA GLY A 467 4.01 -24.40 -15.53
C GLY A 467 3.99 -25.51 -14.48
N ASN A 468 5.03 -25.56 -13.64
CA ASN A 468 5.18 -26.64 -12.67
C ASN A 468 4.56 -26.27 -11.31
N TYR A 469 4.00 -27.30 -10.63
CA TYR A 469 3.67 -27.22 -9.21
C TYR A 469 4.90 -27.64 -8.40
N ARG A 470 5.33 -26.82 -7.44
CA ARG A 470 6.47 -27.12 -6.57
C ARG A 470 6.11 -26.81 -5.12
N LEU A 471 6.46 -27.73 -4.22
CA LEU A 471 6.30 -27.57 -2.79
C LEU A 471 7.64 -27.88 -2.12
N MET A 472 8.21 -26.89 -1.47
CA MET A 472 9.43 -26.99 -0.68
C MET A 472 9.05 -27.02 0.79
N LYS A 473 9.77 -27.83 1.57
CA LYS A 473 9.52 -28.01 3.00
C LYS A 473 10.85 -28.02 3.74
N GLU A 474 10.90 -27.30 4.84
CA GLU A 474 12.02 -27.36 5.78
C GLU A 474 11.47 -27.57 7.19
N LYS A 475 11.91 -28.64 7.85
CA LYS A 475 11.52 -28.93 9.23
C LYS A 475 12.43 -28.20 10.18
N PHE A 476 11.88 -27.67 11.26
CA PHE A 476 12.67 -27.00 12.28
C PHE A 476 12.07 -27.14 13.66
N THR A 477 12.91 -26.97 14.67
CA THR A 477 12.49 -26.91 16.07
C THR A 477 12.49 -25.46 16.51
N LEU A 478 11.32 -24.92 16.86
CA LEU A 478 11.20 -23.57 17.41
C LEU A 478 11.94 -23.50 18.75
N GLY A 479 12.81 -22.51 18.89
CA GLY A 479 13.74 -22.36 20.04
C GLY A 479 15.18 -22.84 19.77
N LYS A 480 15.44 -23.51 18.64
CA LYS A 480 16.80 -23.94 18.26
C LYS A 480 17.25 -23.27 16.96
N ALA A 481 18.26 -22.41 17.05
CA ALA A 481 18.82 -21.72 15.89
C ALA A 481 19.31 -22.69 14.81
N PHE A 482 19.06 -22.35 13.54
CA PHE A 482 19.51 -23.12 12.39
C PHE A 482 19.65 -22.22 11.16
N LYS A 483 20.43 -22.68 10.19
CA LYS A 483 20.53 -22.06 8.87
C LYS A 483 20.65 -23.15 7.82
N THR A 484 19.75 -23.15 6.86
CA THR A 484 19.68 -24.16 5.80
C THR A 484 19.35 -23.50 4.47
N GLU A 485 20.04 -23.93 3.42
CA GLU A 485 19.62 -23.68 2.04
C GLU A 485 18.66 -24.78 1.60
N ILE A 486 17.49 -24.39 1.09
CA ILE A 486 16.46 -25.31 0.63
C ILE A 486 16.68 -25.56 -0.85
N LYS A 487 16.71 -26.85 -1.24
CA LYS A 487 17.05 -27.27 -2.62
C LYS A 487 16.20 -26.52 -3.67
N PRO A 488 16.82 -25.79 -4.61
CA PRO A 488 16.11 -24.99 -5.61
C PRO A 488 15.38 -25.86 -6.63
N ASN A 489 14.48 -25.24 -7.38
CA ASN A 489 13.72 -25.84 -8.48
C ASN A 489 13.52 -24.84 -9.63
N GLU A 490 12.81 -25.23 -10.69
CA GLU A 490 12.63 -24.37 -11.87
C GLU A 490 11.74 -23.14 -11.64
N GLU A 491 10.93 -23.10 -10.58
CA GLU A 491 10.09 -21.94 -10.22
C GLU A 491 10.76 -21.07 -9.16
N ILE A 492 11.52 -21.69 -8.25
CA ILE A 492 12.26 -21.05 -7.16
C ILE A 492 13.76 -21.38 -7.33
N SER A 493 14.51 -20.47 -7.95
CA SER A 493 15.92 -20.67 -8.30
C SER A 493 16.88 -20.59 -7.11
N PHE A 494 16.43 -20.04 -5.99
CA PHE A 494 17.14 -20.00 -4.71
C PHE A 494 16.12 -20.01 -3.57
N ALA A 495 16.43 -20.70 -2.47
CA ALA A 495 15.71 -20.54 -1.22
C ALA A 495 16.63 -20.84 -0.03
N SER A 496 16.56 -20.02 1.01
CA SER A 496 17.26 -20.24 2.26
C SER A 496 16.38 -19.85 3.43
N VAL A 497 16.66 -20.46 4.58
CA VAL A 497 16.05 -20.10 5.85
C VAL A 497 17.12 -20.03 6.92
N GLU A 498 17.07 -18.96 7.70
CA GLU A 498 17.90 -18.73 8.87
C GLU A 498 17.00 -18.39 10.04
N TYR A 499 17.06 -19.21 11.08
CA TYR A 499 16.37 -18.96 12.33
C TYR A 499 17.40 -18.68 13.42
N SER A 500 17.26 -17.52 14.04
CA SER A 500 18.11 -17.00 15.09
C SER A 500 17.34 -16.91 16.39
N VAL A 501 18.00 -17.27 17.48
CA VAL A 501 17.50 -17.11 18.84
C VAL A 501 18.52 -16.27 19.59
N LYS A 502 18.16 -15.03 19.92
CA LYS A 502 18.86 -14.19 20.88
C LYS A 502 18.76 -14.87 22.25
N LYS A 503 19.92 -15.16 22.83
CA LYS A 503 20.04 -15.61 24.22
C LYS A 503 19.84 -14.47 25.18
#